data_AF-A0A8J8MHU0-F1
#
_entry.id   AF-A0A8J8MHU0-F1
#
_cell.length_a   1.000
_cell.length_b   1.000
_cell.length_c   1.000
_cell.angle_alpha   90.00
_cell.angle_beta   90.00
_cell.angle_gamma   90.00
#
_symmetry.space_group_name_H-M   'P 1'
#
loop_
_entity.id
_entity.type
_entity.pdbx_description
1 polymer ?
#
loop_
_entity_poly.entity_id
_entity_poly.type
_entity_poly.pdbx_seq_one_letter_code
_entity_poly.pdbx_strand_id
1 'polypeptide(L)' 'MDNREIIIKAFEEAGQPLKAGEVAEATGVDKKEVGNIIKKLKDEAIISSPKRCYYEISK' A
#
# COMPACT_ATOMS: atom_id res chain seq x y z
N MET A 1 7.66 -0.55 -14.82
CA MET A 1 7.26 -1.10 -13.51
C MET A 1 6.64 0.05 -12.77
N ASP A 2 5.32 0.05 -12.68
CA ASP A 2 4.60 1.11 -12.00
C ASP A 2 4.73 0.92 -10.49
N ASN A 3 5.08 1.98 -9.76
CA ASN A 3 5.18 1.95 -8.30
C ASN A 3 3.87 1.46 -7.65
N ARG A 4 2.74 1.64 -8.34
CA ARG A 4 1.43 1.05 -8.01
C ARG A 4 1.49 -0.46 -7.85
N GLU A 5 2.01 -1.16 -8.86
CA GLU A 5 2.00 -2.63 -8.88
C GLU A 5 2.97 -3.18 -7.83
N ILE A 6 4.08 -2.49 -7.60
CA ILE A 6 5.06 -2.86 -6.58
C ILE A 6 4.43 -2.78 -5.19
N ILE A 7 3.69 -1.69 -4.91
CA ILE A 7 2.97 -1.48 -3.65
C ILE A 7 1.90 -2.54 -3.46
N ILE A 8 1.08 -2.83 -4.48
CA ILE A 8 0.05 -3.87 -4.42
C ILE A 8 0.70 -5.23 -4.16
N LYS A 9 1.73 -5.62 -4.93
CA LYS A 9 2.43 -6.89 -4.69
C LYS A 9 3.01 -6.98 -3.29
N ALA A 10 3.59 -5.90 -2.77
CA ALA A 10 4.11 -5.89 -1.40
C ALA A 10 3.01 -6.10 -0.35
N PHE A 11 1.82 -5.52 -0.54
CA PHE A 11 0.67 -5.81 0.33
C PHE A 11 0.17 -7.26 0.18
N GLU A 12 0.17 -7.79 -1.05
CA GLU A 12 -0.31 -9.14 -1.36
C GLU A 12 0.65 -10.21 -0.79
N GLU A 13 1.96 -10.01 -0.95
CA GLU A 13 3.02 -10.86 -0.40
C GLU A 13 3.10 -10.75 1.14
N ALA A 14 2.85 -9.57 1.69
CA ALA A 14 2.86 -9.40 3.15
C ALA A 14 1.69 -10.12 3.83
N GLY A 15 0.57 -10.31 3.12
CA GLY A 15 -0.62 -11.02 3.61
C GLY A 15 -1.21 -10.44 4.89
N GLN A 16 -0.84 -9.21 5.24
CA GLN A 16 -1.19 -8.55 6.49
C GLN A 16 -1.32 -7.05 6.27
N PRO A 17 -2.11 -6.36 7.11
CA PRO A 17 -2.19 -4.91 7.09
C PRO A 17 -0.80 -4.31 7.33
N LEU A 18 -0.27 -3.57 6.36
CA LEU A 18 1.01 -2.85 6.45
C LEU A 18 0.80 -1.34 6.52
N LYS A 19 1.78 -0.64 7.10
CA LYS A 19 1.79 0.82 7.09
C LYS A 19 2.43 1.34 5.81
N ALA A 20 2.03 2.54 5.39
CA ALA A 20 2.69 3.24 4.27
C ALA A 20 4.21 3.37 4.43
N GLY A 21 4.70 3.50 5.67
CA GLY A 21 6.13 3.53 5.96
C GLY A 21 6.83 2.20 5.69
N GLU A 22 6.24 1.10 6.16
CA GLU A 22 6.80 -0.25 5.93
C GLU A 22 6.76 -0.64 4.47
N VAL A 23 5.69 -0.27 3.75
CA VAL A 23 5.64 -0.50 2.31
C VAL A 23 6.68 0.34 1.57
N ALA A 24 6.89 1.59 1.94
CA ALA A 24 7.97 2.40 1.37
C ALA A 24 9.35 1.79 1.60
N GLU A 25 9.60 1.24 2.80
CA GLU A 25 10.87 0.58 3.12
C GLU A 25 11.03 -0.78 2.40
N ALA A 26 9.96 -1.57 2.32
CA ALA A 26 9.97 -2.87 1.66
C ALA A 26 10.09 -2.77 0.13
N THR A 27 9.44 -1.75 -0.47
CA THR A 27 9.41 -1.56 -1.93
C THR A 27 10.49 -0.63 -2.44
N GLY A 28 11.14 0.14 -1.56
CA GLY A 28 12.07 1.21 -1.94
C GLY A 28 11.40 2.39 -2.64
N VAL A 29 10.06 2.46 -2.64
CA VAL A 29 9.30 3.55 -3.24
C VAL A 29 9.28 4.76 -2.30
N ASP A 30 9.36 5.96 -2.87
CA ASP A 30 9.35 7.20 -2.09
C ASP A 30 8.08 7.31 -1.23
N LYS A 31 8.22 7.75 0.03
CA LYS A 31 7.08 7.90 0.95
C LYS A 31 5.97 8.79 0.37
N LYS A 32 6.30 9.79 -0.45
CA LYS A 32 5.30 10.61 -1.15
C LYS A 32 4.52 9.81 -2.18
N GLU A 33 5.22 8.98 -2.96
CA GLU A 33 4.58 8.13 -3.96
C GLU A 33 3.73 7.04 -3.31
N VAL A 34 4.24 6.37 -2.28
CA VAL A 34 3.46 5.40 -1.51
C VAL A 34 2.19 6.03 -0.95
N GLY A 35 2.28 7.23 -0.36
CA GLY A 35 1.11 7.95 0.13
C GLY A 35 0.10 8.33 -0.96
N ASN A 36 0.57 8.78 -2.13
CA ASN A 36 -0.29 9.09 -3.27
C ASN A 36 -0.97 7.85 -3.85
N ILE A 37 -0.23 6.75 -3.96
CA ILE A 37 -0.73 5.49 -4.51
C ILE A 37 -1.72 4.86 -3.53
N ILE A 38 -1.40 4.80 -2.23
CA ILE A 38 -2.33 4.33 -1.20
C ILE A 38 -3.61 5.16 -1.22
N LYS A 39 -3.53 6.49 -1.37
CA LYS A 39 -4.75 7.31 -1.56
C LYS A 39 -5.56 6.87 -2.78
N LYS A 40 -4.94 6.76 -3.96
CA LYS A 40 -5.61 6.30 -5.18
C LYS A 40 -6.24 4.92 -5.01
N LEU A 41 -5.49 3.95 -4.49
CA LEU A 41 -5.97 2.59 -4.25
C LEU A 41 -7.11 2.55 -3.22
N LYS A 42 -7.09 3.45 -2.23
CA LYS A 42 -8.17 3.59 -1.26
C LYS A 42 -9.41 4.21 -1.89
N ASP A 43 -9.26 5.23 -2.74
CA ASP A 43 -10.35 5.81 -3.54
C ASP A 43 -10.94 4.79 -4.52
N GLU A 44 -10.11 3.93 -5.11
CA GLU A 44 -10.51 2.82 -5.96
C GLU A 44 -11.07 1.61 -5.18
N ALA A 45 -11.14 1.69 -3.85
CA ALA A 45 -11.57 0.62 -2.94
C ALA A 45 -10.77 -0.70 -3.06
N ILE A 46 -9.57 -0.65 -3.62
CA ILE A 46 -8.65 -1.81 -3.77
C ILE A 46 -7.95 -2.11 -2.44
N ILE A 47 -7.72 -1.10 -1.60
CA ILE A 47 -7.16 -1.28 -0.26
C ILE A 47 -8.12 -0.78 0.81
N SER A 48 -8.15 -1.49 1.94
CA SER A 48 -8.94 -1.13 3.11
C SER A 48 -8.03 -0.78 4.28
N SER A 49 -8.53 0.02 5.22
CA SER A 49 -7.79 0.45 6.41
C SER A 49 -8.49 -0.08 7.67
N PRO A 50 -8.21 -1.34 8.07
CA PRO A 50 -8.84 -1.94 9.25
C PRO A 50 -8.42 -1.24 10.55
N LYS A 51 -7.23 -0.62 10.55
CA LYS A 51 -6.62 0.04 11.71
C LYS A 51 -5.95 1.33 11.28
N ARG A 52 -5.90 2.31 12.18
CA ARG A 52 -5.34 3.65 11.88
C ARG A 52 -3.90 3.53 11.37
N CYS A 53 -3.66 4.07 10.17
CA CYS A 53 -2.38 4.00 9.43
C CYS A 53 -1.96 2.61 8.91
N TYR A 54 -2.84 1.62 8.97
CA TYR A 54 -2.64 0.32 8.32
C TYR A 54 -3.51 0.21 7.08
N TYR A 55 -2.97 -0.42 6.06
CA TYR A 55 -3.63 -0.67 4.79
C TYR A 55 -3.45 -2.15 4.44
N GLU A 56 -4.53 -2.77 3.99
CA GLU A 56 -4.52 -4.15 3.47
C GLU A 56 -5.19 -4.16 2.09
N ILE A 57 -4.87 -5.14 1.25
CA ILE A 57 -5.64 -5.36 0.02
C ILE A 57 -7.04 -5.81 0.41
N SER A 58 -8.04 -5.05 -0.03
CA SER A 58 -9.43 -5.44 0.04
C SER A 58 -9.67 -6.45 -1.07
N LYS A 59 -9.70 -7.73 -0.71
CA LYS A 59 -10.05 -8.81 -1.63
C LYS A 59 -11.54 -8.94 -1.82
#